data_AF-A0A8A4TMW9-F1
#
_entry.id   AF-A0A8A4TMW9-F1
#
_cell.length_a   1.000
_cell.length_b   1.000
_cell.length_c   1.000
_cell.angle_alpha   90.00
_cell.angle_beta   90.00
_cell.angle_gamma   90.00
#
_symmetry.space_group_name_H-M   'P 1'
#
loop_
_entity.id
_entity.type
_entity.pdbx_description
1 polymer ?
#
loop_
_entity_poly.entity_id
_entity_poly.type
_entity_poly.pdbx_seq_one_letter_code
_entity_poly.pdbx_strand_id
1 'polypeptide(L)'
;METLAINHAAVWVLVVVHQLVPPLWYSNLLFAKPWMKLQGLKAEDFSSTNPVIYLVPLGMAVLTCYATAWLFRELSIDSAAKGAMMGALFALAFVFADVVSKDMFSLRPLQLTLINQGLNLVLLVITGAVLGAWTRTMPAS
;
A
#
# COMPACT_ATOMS: atom_id res chain seq x y z
N MET A 1 -12.83 19.89 -22.63
CA MET A 1 -11.76 18.92 -22.37
C MET A 1 -12.30 17.92 -21.36
N GLU A 2 -12.31 16.62 -21.64
CA GLU A 2 -12.75 15.64 -20.64
C GLU A 2 -11.78 15.63 -19.45
N THR A 3 -12.32 15.50 -18.23
CA THR A 3 -11.49 15.40 -17.02
C THR A 3 -11.63 14.00 -16.42
N LEU A 4 -10.57 13.51 -15.78
CA LEU A 4 -10.63 12.25 -15.06
C LEU A 4 -11.58 12.38 -13.85
N ALA A 5 -12.30 11.30 -13.61
CA ALA A 5 -13.18 11.09 -12.48
C ALA A 5 -12.68 9.93 -11.64
N ILE A 6 -12.96 9.99 -10.34
CA ILE A 6 -12.62 8.88 -9.44
C ILE A 6 -13.51 7.67 -9.77
N ASN A 7 -12.88 6.55 -10.10
CA ASN A 7 -13.55 5.28 -10.22
C ASN A 7 -13.68 4.59 -8.85
N HIS A 8 -14.83 4.77 -8.21
CA HIS A 8 -15.09 4.20 -6.88
C HIS A 8 -15.01 2.66 -6.87
N ALA A 9 -15.34 1.97 -7.96
CA ALA A 9 -15.22 0.52 -8.03
C ALA A 9 -13.76 0.09 -7.97
N ALA A 10 -12.87 0.76 -8.72
CA ALA A 10 -11.44 0.52 -8.67
C ALA A 10 -10.87 0.75 -7.26
N VAL A 11 -11.29 1.83 -6.60
CA VAL A 11 -10.89 2.15 -5.22
C VAL A 11 -11.29 1.05 -4.25
N TRP A 12 -12.54 0.58 -4.27
CA TRP A 12 -12.99 -0.45 -3.33
C TRP A 12 -12.36 -1.82 -3.60
N VAL A 13 -12.12 -2.18 -4.86
CA VAL A 13 -11.32 -3.37 -5.20
C VAL A 13 -9.92 -3.28 -4.58
N LEU A 14 -9.28 -2.11 -4.66
CA LEU A 14 -7.96 -1.91 -4.08
C LEU A 14 -7.97 -1.92 -2.55
N VAL A 15 -9.02 -1.42 -1.90
CA VAL A 15 -9.19 -1.56 -0.44
C VAL A 15 -9.19 -3.04 -0.05
N VAL A 16 -9.85 -3.90 -0.82
CA VAL A 16 -9.82 -5.36 -0.60
C VAL A 16 -8.42 -5.92 -0.84
N VAL A 17 -7.72 -5.50 -1.90
CA VAL A 17 -6.32 -5.90 -2.16
C VAL A 17 -5.42 -5.57 -0.97
N HIS A 18 -5.58 -4.38 -0.37
CA HIS A 18 -4.82 -3.96 0.81
C HIS A 18 -5.09 -4.81 2.05
N GLN A 19 -6.21 -5.54 2.13
CA GLN A 19 -6.49 -6.48 3.21
C GLN A 19 -5.98 -7.90 2.91
N LEU A 20 -5.93 -8.30 1.63
CA LEU A 20 -5.58 -9.66 1.23
C LEU A 20 -4.07 -9.87 1.01
N VAL A 21 -3.36 -8.86 0.53
CA VAL A 21 -1.92 -8.96 0.24
C VAL A 21 -1.07 -9.07 1.52
N PRO A 22 -1.31 -8.31 2.61
CA PRO A 22 -0.48 -8.43 3.81
C PRO A 22 -0.48 -9.83 4.45
N PRO A 23 -1.63 -10.52 4.63
CA PRO A 23 -1.62 -11.90 5.13
C PRO A 23 -0.83 -12.88 4.24
N LEU A 24 -0.85 -12.67 2.92
CA LEU A 24 -0.03 -13.47 2.00
C LEU A 24 1.46 -13.15 2.16
N TRP A 25 1.82 -11.87 2.27
CA TRP A 25 3.20 -11.41 2.47
C TRP A 25 3.82 -11.93 3.77
N TYR A 26 3.02 -11.93 4.84
CA TYR A 26 3.39 -12.46 6.15
C TYR A 26 2.92 -13.91 6.35
N SER A 27 2.76 -14.67 5.26
CA SER A 27 2.52 -16.11 5.32
C SER A 27 3.83 -16.90 5.46
N ASN A 28 3.70 -18.18 5.84
CA ASN A 28 4.82 -19.12 5.91
C ASN A 28 5.53 -19.34 4.56
N LEU A 29 4.88 -19.00 3.43
CA LEU A 29 5.45 -19.13 2.08
C LEU A 29 6.41 -17.97 1.75
N LEU A 30 6.22 -16.82 2.39
CA LEU A 30 6.99 -15.61 2.13
C LEU A 30 7.79 -15.22 3.39
N PHE A 31 7.41 -14.12 4.06
CA PHE A 31 8.29 -13.46 5.03
C PHE A 31 7.91 -13.69 6.51
N ALA A 32 6.93 -14.54 6.83
CA ALA A 32 6.49 -14.73 8.23
C ALA A 32 7.65 -15.03 9.20
N LYS A 33 8.45 -16.06 8.89
CA LYS A 33 9.54 -16.52 9.77
C LYS A 33 10.62 -15.45 9.99
N PRO A 34 11.24 -14.86 8.95
CA PRO A 34 12.25 -13.83 9.16
C PRO A 34 11.65 -12.56 9.79
N TRP A 35 10.43 -12.17 9.43
CA TRP A 35 9.76 -11.02 10.04
C TRP A 35 9.53 -11.20 11.54
N MET A 36 8.92 -12.31 11.97
CA MET A 36 8.68 -12.60 13.39
C MET A 36 10.01 -12.64 14.17
N LYS A 37 11.03 -13.31 13.62
CA LYS A 37 12.36 -13.39 14.25
C LYS A 37 12.97 -12.00 14.46
N LEU A 38 12.90 -11.13 13.45
CA LEU A 38 13.47 -9.78 13.53
C LEU A 38 12.66 -8.84 14.43
N GLN A 39 11.36 -9.09 14.59
CA GLN A 39 10.48 -8.37 15.51
C GLN A 39 10.57 -8.91 16.95
N GLY A 40 11.16 -10.09 17.16
CA GLY A 40 11.14 -10.79 18.45
C GLY A 40 9.77 -11.36 18.83
N LEU A 41 8.89 -11.56 17.84
CA LEU A 41 7.53 -12.08 18.02
C LEU A 41 7.49 -13.60 17.93
N LYS A 42 6.53 -14.19 18.63
CA LYS A 42 6.20 -15.62 18.59
C LYS A 42 4.73 -15.80 18.17
N ALA A 43 4.37 -17.03 17.82
CA ALA A 43 3.01 -17.34 17.38
C ALA A 43 1.97 -17.08 18.49
N GLU A 44 2.38 -17.24 19.76
CA GLU A 44 1.51 -17.04 20.92
C GLU A 44 1.09 -15.57 21.09
N ASP A 45 1.90 -14.62 20.59
CA ASP A 45 1.62 -13.18 20.66
C ASP A 45 0.38 -12.78 19.83
N PHE A 46 -0.08 -13.65 18.93
CA PHE A 46 -1.26 -13.43 18.08
C PHE A 46 -2.52 -14.15 18.58
N SER A 47 -2.46 -14.85 19.71
CA SER A 47 -3.57 -15.66 20.22
C SER A 47 -4.78 -14.84 20.73
N SER A 48 -4.58 -13.56 21.05
CA SER A 48 -5.63 -12.68 21.60
C SER A 48 -5.53 -11.26 21.05
N THR A 49 -5.51 -11.10 19.72
CA THR A 49 -5.33 -9.77 19.12
C THR A 49 -6.63 -8.95 19.11
N ASN A 50 -6.53 -7.68 19.50
CA ASN A 50 -7.65 -6.74 19.50
C ASN A 50 -8.13 -6.48 18.06
N PRO A 51 -9.45 -6.59 17.74
CA PRO A 51 -9.98 -6.36 16.39
C PRO A 51 -9.57 -5.02 15.75
N VAL A 52 -9.22 -4.00 16.55
CA VAL A 52 -8.67 -2.71 16.09
C VAL A 52 -7.48 -2.89 15.15
N ILE A 53 -6.68 -3.96 15.31
CA ILE A 53 -5.54 -4.24 14.42
C ILE A 53 -5.94 -4.54 12.97
N TYR A 54 -7.22 -4.85 12.70
CA TYR A 54 -7.76 -5.04 11.35
C TYR A 54 -8.56 -3.81 10.88
N LEU A 55 -9.26 -3.14 11.79
CA LEU A 55 -10.08 -1.97 11.46
C LEU A 55 -9.25 -0.73 11.09
N VAL A 56 -8.13 -0.50 11.78
CA VAL A 56 -7.26 0.65 11.49
C VAL A 56 -6.62 0.51 10.11
N PRO A 57 -5.98 -0.62 9.74
CA PRO A 57 -5.47 -0.81 8.38
C PRO A 57 -6.55 -0.71 7.30
N LEU A 58 -7.78 -1.15 7.56
CA LEU A 58 -8.89 -0.98 6.63
C LEU A 58 -9.19 0.51 6.38
N GLY A 59 -9.30 1.32 7.43
CA GLY A 59 -9.50 2.77 7.31
C GLY A 59 -8.35 3.46 6.58
N MET A 60 -7.11 3.06 6.89
CA MET A 60 -5.92 3.58 6.21
C MET A 60 -5.88 3.17 4.73
N ALA A 61 -6.31 1.96 4.38
CA ALA A 61 -6.40 1.53 2.99
C ALA A 61 -7.40 2.38 2.19
N VAL A 62 -8.56 2.68 2.77
CA VAL A 62 -9.56 3.59 2.17
C VAL A 62 -8.93 4.97 1.93
N LEU A 63 -8.27 5.54 2.95
CA LEU A 63 -7.60 6.84 2.84
C LEU A 63 -6.54 6.83 1.74
N THR A 64 -5.63 5.85 1.73
CA THR A 64 -4.55 5.74 0.75
C THR A 64 -5.10 5.58 -0.67
N CYS A 65 -6.11 4.74 -0.88
CA CYS A 65 -6.67 4.51 -2.21
C CYS A 65 -7.41 5.75 -2.74
N TYR A 66 -8.20 6.43 -1.91
CA TYR A 66 -8.89 7.66 -2.32
C TYR A 66 -7.93 8.83 -2.53
N ALA A 67 -6.93 9.01 -1.67
CA ALA A 67 -5.91 10.04 -1.84
C ALA A 67 -5.11 9.82 -3.14
N THR A 68 -4.74 8.58 -3.44
CA THR A 68 -4.04 8.23 -4.69
C THR A 68 -4.92 8.47 -5.91
N ALA A 69 -6.20 8.07 -5.86
CA ALA A 69 -7.15 8.30 -6.94
C ALA A 69 -7.38 9.80 -7.20
N TRP A 70 -7.46 10.60 -6.14
CA TRP A 70 -7.53 12.06 -6.25
C TRP A 70 -6.28 12.64 -6.91
N LEU A 71 -5.07 12.25 -6.46
CA LEU A 71 -3.82 12.68 -7.08
C LEU A 71 -3.75 12.29 -8.56
N PHE A 72 -4.17 11.07 -8.92
CA PHE A 72 -4.14 10.60 -10.31
C PHE A 72 -5.09 11.37 -11.20
N ARG A 73 -6.25 11.80 -10.66
CA ARG A 73 -7.15 12.71 -11.36
C ARG A 73 -6.47 14.05 -11.63
N GLU A 74 -5.88 14.68 -10.62
CA GLU A 74 -5.24 16.00 -10.77
C GLU A 74 -4.00 15.94 -11.69
N LEU A 75 -3.24 14.84 -11.63
CA LEU A 75 -2.05 14.60 -12.45
C LEU A 75 -2.37 13.99 -13.83
N SER A 76 -3.65 13.78 -14.14
CA SER A 76 -4.09 13.14 -15.40
C SER A 76 -3.40 11.80 -15.70
N ILE A 77 -3.25 10.96 -14.69
CA ILE A 77 -2.64 9.63 -14.81
C ILE A 77 -3.70 8.64 -15.32
N ASP A 78 -3.48 8.18 -16.54
CA ASP A 78 -4.51 7.50 -17.35
C ASP A 78 -4.07 6.16 -17.95
N SER A 79 -2.97 5.58 -17.46
CA SER A 79 -2.52 4.25 -17.89
C SER A 79 -1.91 3.46 -16.75
N ALA A 80 -1.97 2.14 -16.88
CA ALA A 80 -1.40 1.20 -15.91
C ALA A 80 0.09 1.45 -15.66
N ALA A 81 0.87 1.71 -16.71
CA ALA A 81 2.32 1.90 -16.61
C ALA A 81 2.68 3.19 -15.88
N LYS A 82 2.06 4.32 -16.25
CA LYS A 82 2.25 5.61 -15.54
C LYS A 82 1.81 5.49 -14.08
N GLY A 83 0.68 4.82 -13.85
CA GLY A 83 0.15 4.57 -12.52
C GLY A 83 1.09 3.74 -11.66
N ALA A 84 1.59 2.62 -12.16
CA ALA A 84 2.56 1.76 -11.48
C ALA A 84 3.85 2.53 -11.13
N MET A 85 4.36 3.33 -12.06
CA MET A 85 5.55 4.16 -11.84
C MET A 85 5.31 5.21 -10.76
N MET A 86 4.15 5.88 -10.77
CA MET A 86 3.79 6.85 -9.73
C MET A 86 3.59 6.19 -8.37
N GLY A 87 2.97 5.00 -8.32
CA GLY A 87 2.85 4.20 -7.11
C GLY A 87 4.20 3.78 -6.54
N ALA A 88 5.14 3.34 -7.40
CA ALA A 88 6.51 3.06 -7.00
C ALA A 88 7.21 4.31 -6.46
N LEU A 89 7.04 5.46 -7.12
CA LEU A 89 7.59 6.73 -6.67
C LEU A 89 7.06 7.13 -5.30
N PHE A 90 5.75 7.02 -5.07
CA PHE A 90 5.15 7.32 -3.77
C PHE A 90 5.68 6.40 -2.66
N ALA A 91 5.79 5.10 -2.96
CA ALA A 91 6.37 4.14 -2.04
C ALA A 91 7.82 4.47 -1.69
N LEU A 92 8.65 4.79 -2.69
CA LEU A 92 10.08 5.03 -2.47
C LEU A 92 10.34 6.39 -1.82
N ALA A 93 9.72 7.45 -2.33
CA ALA A 93 10.01 8.83 -1.92
C ALA A 93 9.36 9.19 -0.58
N PHE A 94 8.13 8.75 -0.32
CA PHE A 94 7.38 9.20 0.86
C PHE A 94 7.32 8.16 1.98
N VAL A 95 7.35 6.88 1.65
CA VAL A 95 7.19 5.82 2.65
C VAL A 95 8.56 5.20 3.00
N PHE A 96 9.26 4.67 2.01
CA PHE A 96 10.51 3.96 2.20
C PHE A 96 11.62 4.89 2.73
N ALA A 97 11.82 6.06 2.11
CA ALA A 97 12.86 7.00 2.52
C ALA A 97 12.70 7.48 3.98
N ASP A 98 11.46 7.80 4.38
CA ASP A 98 11.14 8.23 5.74
C ASP A 98 11.35 7.09 6.76
N VAL A 99 10.80 5.91 6.49
CA VAL A 99 10.88 4.79 7.43
C VAL A 99 12.30 4.25 7.56
N VAL A 100 13.05 4.11 6.46
CA VAL A 100 14.45 3.68 6.53
C VAL A 100 15.27 4.62 7.40
N SER A 101 15.12 5.93 7.22
CA SER A 101 15.84 6.90 8.03
C SER A 101 15.51 6.71 9.52
N LYS A 102 14.23 6.61 9.87
CA LYS A 102 13.77 6.41 11.26
C LYS A 102 14.25 5.08 11.86
N ASP A 103 14.17 4.00 11.10
CA ASP A 103 14.57 2.67 11.54
C ASP A 103 16.09 2.61 11.79
N MET A 104 16.90 3.25 10.95
CA MET A 104 18.36 3.31 11.15
C MET A 104 18.75 4.07 12.41
N PHE A 105 18.12 5.21 12.69
CA PHE A 105 18.33 5.92 13.96
C PHE A 105 17.82 5.14 15.18
N SER A 106 16.81 4.30 14.98
CA SER A 106 16.26 3.42 16.02
C SER A 106 17.01 2.09 16.17
N LEU A 107 18.15 1.92 15.47
CA LEU A 107 18.95 0.70 15.44
C LEU A 107 18.15 -0.56 15.08
N ARG A 108 17.08 -0.40 14.28
CA ARG A 108 16.30 -1.53 13.78
C ARG A 108 17.06 -2.24 12.65
N PRO A 109 16.96 -3.57 12.53
CA PRO A 109 17.62 -4.29 11.45
C PRO A 109 17.11 -3.83 10.08
N LEU A 110 18.02 -3.47 9.17
CA LEU A 110 17.63 -3.03 7.81
C LEU A 110 16.77 -4.08 7.09
N GLN A 111 17.04 -5.36 7.32
CA GLN A 111 16.23 -6.46 6.76
C GLN A 111 14.76 -6.38 7.19
N LEU A 112 14.47 -5.95 8.43
CA LEU A 112 13.10 -5.78 8.91
C LEU A 112 12.41 -4.65 8.15
N THR A 113 13.11 -3.53 7.95
CA THR A 113 12.60 -2.40 7.17
C THR A 113 12.32 -2.82 5.74
N LEU A 114 13.23 -3.56 5.09
CA LEU A 114 13.03 -4.05 3.72
C LEU A 114 11.82 -4.97 3.59
N ILE A 115 11.58 -5.86 4.56
CA ILE A 115 10.40 -6.73 4.56
C ILE A 115 9.12 -5.91 4.68
N ASN A 116 9.07 -4.94 5.60
CA ASN A 116 7.88 -4.14 5.85
C ASN A 116 7.60 -3.15 4.71
N GLN A 117 8.62 -2.46 4.23
CA GLN A 117 8.46 -1.46 3.17
C GLN A 117 8.38 -2.09 1.77
N GLY A 118 8.89 -3.30 1.58
CA GLY A 118 8.65 -4.09 0.38
C GLY A 118 7.17 -4.38 0.15
N LEU A 119 6.42 -4.68 1.22
CA LEU A 119 4.96 -4.82 1.14
C LEU A 119 4.29 -3.51 0.70
N ASN A 120 4.67 -2.37 1.30
CA ASN A 120 4.12 -1.06 0.92
C ASN A 120 4.42 -0.71 -0.54
N LEU A 121 5.62 -1.03 -1.02
CA LEU A 121 5.99 -0.86 -2.43
C LEU A 121 5.08 -1.68 -3.34
N VAL A 122 4.90 -2.97 -3.05
CA VAL A 122 4.01 -3.84 -3.84
C VAL A 122 2.58 -3.31 -3.83
N LEU A 123 2.04 -2.95 -2.67
CA LEU A 123 0.68 -2.42 -2.54
C LEU A 123 0.49 -1.13 -3.34
N LEU A 124 1.41 -0.17 -3.24
CA LEU A 124 1.31 1.10 -3.96
C LEU A 124 1.52 0.96 -5.46
N VAL A 125 2.40 0.04 -5.90
CA VAL A 125 2.54 -0.29 -7.33
C VAL A 125 1.25 -0.89 -7.88
N ILE A 126 0.64 -1.86 -7.19
CA ILE A 126 -0.65 -2.44 -7.60
C ILE A 126 -1.74 -1.37 -7.60
N THR A 127 -1.80 -0.54 -6.56
CA THR A 127 -2.76 0.57 -6.43
C THR A 127 -2.65 1.53 -7.60
N GLY A 128 -1.43 1.98 -7.90
CA GLY A 128 -1.17 2.87 -9.02
C GLY A 128 -1.52 2.20 -10.35
N ALA A 129 -1.10 0.95 -10.58
CA ALA A 129 -1.39 0.24 -11.82
C ALA A 129 -2.90 0.10 -12.07
N VAL A 130 -3.67 -0.30 -11.06
CA VAL A 130 -5.12 -0.49 -11.18
C VAL A 130 -5.85 0.84 -11.37
N LEU A 131 -5.52 1.88 -10.60
CA LEU A 131 -6.16 3.19 -10.76
C LEU A 131 -5.84 3.83 -12.11
N GLY A 132 -4.59 3.68 -12.59
CA GLY A 132 -4.19 4.16 -13.91
C GLY A 132 -4.82 3.34 -15.05
N ALA A 133 -5.08 2.05 -14.86
CA ALA A 133 -5.69 1.21 -15.89
C ALA A 133 -7.22 1.35 -15.95
N TRP A 134 -7.88 1.57 -14.81
CA TRP A 134 -9.32 1.56 -14.67
C TRP A 134 -9.89 2.96 -14.44
N THR A 135 -9.60 3.85 -15.39
CA THR A 135 -10.02 5.24 -15.36
C THR A 135 -11.51 5.40 -15.66
N ARG A 136 -12.05 6.57 -15.29
CA ARG A 136 -13.38 7.03 -15.68
C ARG A 136 -13.25 8.48 -16.13
N THR A 137 -13.91 8.88 -17.22
CA THR A 137 -13.96 10.28 -17.66
C THR A 137 -15.33 10.89 -17.37
N MET A 138 -15.37 12.21 -17.20
CA MET A 138 -16.61 12.99 -17.15
C MET A 138 -16.55 14.16 -18.15
N PRO A 139 -17.68 14.53 -18.77
CA PRO A 139 -17.75 15.71 -19.62
C PRO A 139 -17.42 16.97 -18.83
N ALA A 140 -16.71 17.92 -19.44
CA ALA A 140 -16.60 19.26 -18.84
C ALA A 140 -17.96 19.94 -18.86
N SER A 141 -18.41 20.41 -17.69
CA SER A 141 -19.57 21.31 -17.54
C SER A 141 -19.27 22.69 -18.11
#